data_AF-A0A2W4RW94-F1
#
_entry.id   AF-A0A2W4RW94-F1
#
_cell.length_a   1.000
_cell.length_b   1.000
_cell.length_c   1.000
_cell.angle_alpha   90.00
_cell.angle_beta   90.00
_cell.angle_gamma   90.00
#
_symmetry.space_group_name_H-M   'P 1'
#
loop_
_entity.id
_entity.type
_entity.pdbx_description
1 polymer ?
#
loop_
_entity_poly.entity_id
_entity_poly.type
_entity_poly.pdbx_seq_one_letter_code
_entity_poly.pdbx_strand_id
1 'polypeptide(L)'
;MKLLRRLTLVVGTVVWLAGCGPAGDEGWLGAPDEVADGVAFFRTNDPSLVADAGPIAVFLVRVDPARARLASVLSRGTVLDAEAVSDIARRHNAAAAINGGFFNRANGEPIGLLKVDGMLVSDSSITRGVVIIHSPPGGPVSLEFDRLAAKLSLHFDTDDGRVMVPIDGVDTTRARGRLMLYSPAYYRDTDTAPTGTEWVLDGDPLQVRAVRVGAGRTPIPPRGAVLSYGGTELPPLLAALQPGTEVEITTSWRSLFGVPDEDLERARHIVAGAGLLRRDAVPIDDWNDEGLDRDSFVDARHPRTMIGRDRHGMIWLGAIDGRQPDYSIGMTFEDLQRLADRLELTDALNLDGGGSTTMVIRGQVVNRPSDPTGVRPVGDALIVTPR
;
A
#
# COMPACT_ATOMS: atom_id res chain seq x y z
N MET A 1 67.93 -23.58 59.56
CA MET A 1 66.60 -24.20 59.72
C MET A 1 65.70 -23.71 58.59
N LYS A 2 64.92 -24.63 58.01
CA LYS A 2 64.37 -24.61 56.66
C LYS A 2 63.34 -23.49 56.40
N LEU A 3 63.52 -22.82 55.27
CA LEU A 3 62.56 -21.95 54.58
C LEU A 3 61.48 -22.86 53.94
N LEU A 4 60.20 -22.70 54.31
CA LEU A 4 59.10 -23.42 53.66
C LEU A 4 58.22 -22.44 52.85
N ARG A 5 58.20 -22.68 51.53
CA ARG A 5 57.32 -22.06 50.53
C ARG A 5 55.85 -22.38 50.84
N ARG A 6 54.96 -21.38 50.75
CA ARG A 6 53.51 -21.60 50.59
C ARG A 6 53.15 -21.41 49.11
N LEU A 7 52.54 -22.44 48.53
CA LEU A 7 51.94 -22.46 47.20
C LEU A 7 50.42 -22.21 47.32
N THR A 8 49.95 -21.23 46.55
CA THR A 8 48.69 -21.11 45.77
C THR A 8 47.37 -21.75 46.24
N LEU A 9 46.31 -20.94 46.31
CA LEU A 9 45.11 -21.09 45.47
C LEU A 9 44.28 -19.79 45.48
N VAL A 10 44.24 -19.06 44.36
CA VAL A 10 43.28 -17.97 44.12
C VAL A 10 42.13 -18.58 43.34
N VAL A 11 40.95 -18.66 43.95
CA VAL A 11 39.70 -19.02 43.26
C VAL A 11 39.07 -17.70 42.79
N GLY A 12 39.09 -17.47 41.47
CA GLY A 12 38.38 -16.35 40.85
C GLY A 12 36.91 -16.71 40.67
N THR A 13 36.02 -16.00 41.36
CA THR A 13 34.57 -16.09 41.17
C THR A 13 34.17 -15.19 40.00
N VAL A 14 33.77 -15.79 38.87
CA VAL A 14 33.13 -15.06 37.77
C VAL A 14 31.68 -14.80 38.17
N VAL A 15 31.32 -13.54 38.40
CA VAL A 15 29.94 -13.09 38.56
C VAL A 15 29.31 -12.99 37.19
N TRP A 16 28.38 -13.89 36.88
CA TRP A 16 27.46 -13.73 35.75
C TRP A 16 26.42 -12.67 36.13
N LEU A 17 26.50 -11.50 35.50
CA LEU A 17 25.39 -10.55 35.47
C LEU A 17 24.33 -11.13 34.51
N ALA A 18 23.33 -11.80 35.08
CA ALA A 18 22.12 -12.17 34.36
C ALA A 18 21.39 -10.88 33.96
N GLY A 19 21.32 -10.61 32.67
CA GLY A 19 20.46 -9.56 32.13
C GLY A 19 19.00 -9.91 32.36
N CYS A 20 18.26 -9.02 33.00
CA CYS A 20 16.81 -9.02 32.94
C CYS A 20 16.37 -8.58 31.53
N GLY A 21 16.15 -9.55 30.64
CA GLY A 21 15.26 -9.39 29.50
C GLY A 21 13.87 -9.94 29.87
N PRO A 22 12.77 -9.37 29.35
CA PRO A 22 11.45 -9.94 29.58
C PRO A 22 11.36 -11.31 28.91
N ALA A 23 10.99 -12.33 29.68
CA ALA A 23 10.71 -13.67 29.18
C ALA A 23 9.29 -13.72 28.60
N GLY A 24 9.18 -13.97 27.29
CA GLY A 24 7.94 -14.28 26.59
C GLY A 24 8.21 -14.73 25.14
N ASP A 25 8.11 -16.04 24.88
CA ASP A 25 7.85 -16.65 23.56
C ASP A 25 8.87 -16.54 22.39
N GLU A 26 10.18 -16.55 22.64
CA GLU A 26 11.22 -16.51 21.58
C GLU A 26 11.41 -17.81 20.74
N GLY A 27 10.39 -18.64 20.53
CA GLY A 27 10.54 -19.93 19.82
C GLY A 27 10.08 -19.96 18.35
N TRP A 28 9.03 -19.21 18.02
CA TRP A 28 8.31 -19.38 16.75
C TRP A 28 8.88 -18.55 15.59
N LEU A 29 9.51 -17.43 15.94
CA LEU A 29 10.24 -16.55 15.04
C LEU A 29 11.73 -16.86 15.25
N GLY A 30 12.35 -17.54 14.29
CA GLY A 30 13.79 -17.82 14.34
C GLY A 30 14.64 -16.54 14.33
N ALA A 31 15.96 -16.69 14.44
CA ALA A 31 16.88 -15.55 14.36
C ALA A 31 16.72 -14.80 13.02
N PRO A 32 16.70 -13.45 13.02
CA PRO A 32 16.58 -12.68 11.80
C PRO A 32 17.84 -12.74 10.94
N ASP A 33 17.63 -12.65 9.62
CA ASP A 33 18.65 -12.18 8.69
C ASP A 33 18.61 -10.63 8.67
N GLU A 34 19.68 -9.98 9.14
CA GLU A 34 19.82 -8.52 9.02
C GLU A 34 20.03 -8.15 7.54
N VAL A 35 19.05 -7.47 6.96
CA VAL A 35 19.02 -7.13 5.53
C VAL A 35 19.77 -5.83 5.26
N ALA A 36 19.50 -4.81 6.08
CA ALA A 36 20.09 -3.47 6.08
C ALA A 36 19.91 -2.85 7.48
N ASP A 37 20.48 -1.67 7.73
CA ASP A 37 20.27 -0.98 9.02
C ASP A 37 18.78 -0.71 9.26
N GLY A 38 18.28 -1.22 10.39
CA GLY A 38 16.85 -1.15 10.74
C GLY A 38 15.93 -2.04 9.91
N VAL A 39 16.44 -3.00 9.14
CA VAL A 39 15.61 -3.92 8.33
C VAL A 39 16.03 -5.36 8.59
N ALA A 40 15.17 -6.10 9.27
CA ALA A 40 15.38 -7.50 9.64
C ALA A 40 14.37 -8.40 8.93
N PHE A 41 14.82 -9.55 8.43
CA PHE A 41 14.00 -10.49 7.69
C PHE A 41 13.90 -11.83 8.42
N PHE A 42 12.70 -12.41 8.43
CA PHE A 42 12.37 -13.64 9.13
C PHE A 42 11.63 -14.59 8.21
N ARG A 43 11.76 -15.89 8.51
CA ARG A 43 10.99 -16.96 7.89
C ARG A 43 10.49 -17.89 8.98
N THR A 44 9.27 -18.37 8.83
CA THR A 44 8.73 -19.40 9.71
C THR A 44 7.77 -20.30 8.95
N ASN A 45 7.74 -21.56 9.37
CA ASN A 45 6.79 -22.57 8.92
C ASN A 45 6.05 -23.18 10.11
N ASP A 46 5.92 -22.42 11.20
CA ASP A 46 5.26 -22.86 12.43
C ASP A 46 3.77 -23.18 12.14
N PRO A 47 3.35 -24.44 12.25
CA PRO A 47 1.98 -24.85 11.95
C PRO A 47 0.96 -24.30 12.96
N SER A 48 1.40 -23.78 14.12
CA SER A 48 0.49 -23.14 15.09
C SER A 48 -0.09 -21.82 14.60
N LEU A 49 0.46 -21.26 13.52
CA LEU A 49 -0.03 -20.04 12.87
C LEU A 49 -1.32 -20.25 12.07
N VAL A 50 -1.72 -21.50 11.86
CA VAL A 50 -2.96 -21.85 11.15
C VAL A 50 -3.86 -22.72 12.02
N ALA A 51 -5.17 -22.52 11.93
CA ALA A 51 -6.14 -23.31 12.69
C ALA A 51 -6.20 -24.78 12.21
N ASP A 52 -6.06 -25.00 10.90
CA ASP A 52 -6.09 -26.34 10.30
C ASP A 52 -4.69 -26.93 10.16
N ALA A 53 -4.59 -28.26 10.24
CA ALA A 53 -3.33 -28.95 9.99
C ALA A 53 -2.90 -28.83 8.52
N GLY A 54 -1.71 -28.28 8.28
CA GLY A 54 -1.07 -28.26 6.97
C GLY A 54 0.22 -27.46 6.98
N PRO A 55 1.06 -27.57 5.93
CA PRO A 55 2.28 -26.79 5.85
C PRO A 55 1.95 -25.32 5.58
N ILE A 56 2.74 -24.43 6.17
CA ILE A 56 2.64 -22.98 5.97
C ILE A 56 4.03 -22.42 5.74
N ALA A 57 4.16 -21.42 4.87
CA ALA A 57 5.39 -20.68 4.66
C ALA A 57 5.12 -19.17 4.77
N VAL A 58 5.70 -18.57 5.81
CA VAL A 58 5.51 -17.16 6.16
C VAL A 58 6.86 -16.45 6.11
N PHE A 59 6.86 -15.30 5.42
CA PHE A 59 8.03 -14.44 5.23
C PHE A 59 7.70 -13.07 5.79
N LEU A 60 8.57 -12.53 6.63
CA LEU A 60 8.31 -11.28 7.36
C LEU A 60 9.50 -10.36 7.27
N VAL A 61 9.25 -9.06 7.12
CA VAL A 61 10.25 -8.01 7.28
C VAL A 61 9.80 -7.09 8.39
N ARG A 62 10.67 -6.90 9.39
CA ARG A 62 10.53 -5.87 10.41
C ARG A 62 11.38 -4.67 10.01
N VAL A 63 10.78 -3.48 10.05
CA VAL A 63 11.38 -2.21 9.66
C VAL A 63 11.35 -1.24 10.84
N ASP A 64 12.51 -0.71 11.20
CA ASP A 64 12.66 0.41 12.14
C ASP A 64 12.37 1.73 11.38
N PRO A 65 11.24 2.41 11.65
CA PRO A 65 10.92 3.67 10.97
C PRO A 65 11.92 4.80 11.28
N ALA A 66 12.74 4.65 12.34
CA ALA A 66 13.80 5.59 12.68
C ALA A 66 15.06 5.43 11.81
N ARG A 67 15.20 4.31 11.08
CA ARG A 67 16.43 3.96 10.34
C ARG A 67 16.21 3.64 8.86
N ALA A 68 14.99 3.27 8.49
CA ALA A 68 14.62 2.99 7.11
C ALA A 68 13.41 3.83 6.68
N ARG A 69 13.16 3.85 5.36
CA ARG A 69 12.01 4.50 4.74
C ARG A 69 11.10 3.45 4.14
N LEU A 70 9.79 3.68 4.21
CA LEU A 70 8.76 2.92 3.52
C LEU A 70 8.05 3.86 2.54
N ALA A 71 7.84 3.42 1.31
CA ALA A 71 7.08 4.17 0.31
C ALA A 71 6.23 3.23 -0.54
N SER A 72 5.07 3.72 -1.00
CA SER A 72 4.34 3.10 -2.11
C SER A 72 4.85 3.67 -3.43
N VAL A 73 5.07 2.81 -4.42
CA VAL A 73 5.54 3.19 -5.75
C VAL A 73 4.74 2.46 -6.83
N LEU A 74 4.44 3.18 -7.90
CA LEU A 74 3.77 2.64 -9.08
C LEU A 74 4.71 1.78 -9.93
N SER A 75 4.12 0.78 -10.57
CA SER A 75 4.75 -0.01 -11.62
C SER A 75 5.22 0.88 -12.76
N ARG A 76 6.48 0.75 -13.16
CA ARG A 76 7.15 1.62 -14.16
C ARG A 76 7.01 3.14 -13.92
N GLY A 77 6.59 3.56 -12.73
CA GLY A 77 6.31 4.97 -12.41
C GLY A 77 4.99 5.51 -12.99
N THR A 78 4.05 4.64 -13.38
CA THR A 78 2.80 5.02 -14.05
C THR A 78 1.64 4.13 -13.60
N VAL A 79 0.39 4.60 -13.72
CA VAL A 79 -0.81 3.81 -13.41
C VAL A 79 -1.06 2.73 -14.48
N LEU A 80 -0.88 3.07 -15.76
CA LEU A 80 -1.03 2.13 -16.88
C LEU A 80 0.20 1.25 -17.10
N ASP A 81 0.50 0.36 -16.16
CA ASP A 81 1.45 -0.75 -16.39
C ASP A 81 1.32 -1.84 -15.31
N ALA A 82 2.09 -2.91 -15.46
CA ALA A 82 2.36 -3.83 -14.37
C ALA A 82 3.83 -4.27 -14.41
N GLU A 83 4.45 -4.36 -13.24
CA GLU A 83 5.87 -4.64 -13.11
C GLU A 83 6.08 -5.72 -12.03
N ALA A 84 7.05 -6.61 -12.22
CA ALA A 84 7.40 -7.56 -11.17
C ALA A 84 7.95 -6.80 -9.94
N VAL A 85 7.58 -7.23 -8.73
CA VAL A 85 8.05 -6.58 -7.48
C VAL A 85 9.58 -6.53 -7.40
N SER A 86 10.27 -7.53 -7.95
CA SER A 86 11.74 -7.57 -8.02
C SER A 86 12.34 -6.49 -8.92
N ASP A 87 11.65 -6.13 -10.01
CA ASP A 87 12.10 -5.08 -10.93
C ASP A 87 11.82 -3.69 -10.33
N ILE A 88 10.66 -3.52 -9.68
CA ILE A 88 10.37 -2.32 -8.88
C ILE A 88 11.43 -2.13 -7.79
N ALA A 89 11.71 -3.17 -7.01
CA ALA A 89 12.71 -3.13 -5.94
C ALA A 89 14.09 -2.75 -6.47
N ARG A 90 14.50 -3.31 -7.62
CA ARG A 90 15.79 -2.98 -8.26
C ARG A 90 15.85 -1.53 -8.74
N ARG A 91 14.79 -1.04 -9.38
CA ARG A 91 14.69 0.35 -9.87
C ARG A 91 14.82 1.39 -8.75
N HIS A 92 14.40 1.03 -7.54
CA HIS A 92 14.45 1.91 -6.36
C HIS A 92 15.59 1.58 -5.37
N ASN A 93 16.49 0.65 -5.70
CA ASN A 93 17.53 0.17 -4.79
C ASN A 93 16.99 -0.24 -3.41
N ALA A 94 15.83 -0.90 -3.39
CA ALA A 94 15.15 -1.30 -2.17
C ALA A 94 15.88 -2.46 -1.47
N ALA A 95 16.01 -2.36 -0.14
CA ALA A 95 16.51 -3.43 0.71
C ALA A 95 15.51 -4.60 0.78
N ALA A 96 14.22 -4.24 0.86
CA ALA A 96 13.10 -5.17 0.81
C ALA A 96 11.91 -4.56 0.05
N ALA A 97 11.03 -5.40 -0.49
CA ALA A 97 9.77 -4.96 -1.09
C ALA A 97 8.69 -6.05 -1.01
N ILE A 98 7.43 -5.64 -0.99
CA ILE A 98 6.26 -6.51 -1.18
C ILE A 98 5.31 -5.88 -2.21
N ASN A 99 4.40 -6.68 -2.78
CA ASN A 99 3.32 -6.12 -3.59
C ASN A 99 2.41 -5.19 -2.76
N GLY A 100 1.72 -4.27 -3.43
CA GLY A 100 0.87 -3.25 -2.82
C GLY A 100 -0.63 -3.57 -2.88
N GLY A 101 -1.40 -2.59 -3.33
CA GLY A 101 -2.86 -2.64 -3.38
C GLY A 101 -3.41 -3.56 -4.49
N PHE A 102 -4.74 -3.66 -4.54
CA PHE A 102 -5.44 -4.39 -5.58
C PHE A 102 -5.39 -3.61 -6.90
N PHE A 103 -5.41 -4.31 -8.02
CA PHE A 103 -5.34 -3.70 -9.34
C PHE A 103 -6.07 -4.53 -10.40
N ASN A 104 -6.46 -3.88 -11.49
CA ASN A 104 -7.03 -4.51 -12.67
C ASN A 104 -5.90 -5.15 -13.49
N ARG A 105 -5.89 -6.48 -13.51
CA ARG A 105 -4.87 -7.27 -14.20
C ARG A 105 -4.81 -7.06 -15.71
N ALA A 106 -5.85 -6.48 -16.33
CA ALA A 106 -5.87 -6.23 -17.76
C ALA A 106 -5.04 -5.01 -18.17
N ASN A 107 -4.91 -4.01 -17.30
CA ASN A 107 -4.34 -2.70 -17.66
C ASN A 107 -3.50 -2.03 -16.55
N GLY A 108 -3.43 -2.58 -15.35
CA GLY A 108 -2.62 -2.04 -14.25
C GLY A 108 -3.34 -1.11 -13.28
N GLU A 109 -4.55 -0.66 -13.64
CA GLU A 109 -5.27 0.36 -12.87
C GLU A 109 -5.56 -0.09 -11.42
N PRO A 110 -5.29 0.72 -10.39
CA PRO A 110 -5.62 0.39 -9.01
C PRO A 110 -7.11 0.13 -8.81
N ILE A 111 -7.43 -0.82 -7.91
CA ILE A 111 -8.78 -1.11 -7.46
C ILE A 111 -8.88 -0.67 -6.00
N GLY A 112 -9.40 0.52 -5.78
CA GLY A 112 -9.52 1.14 -4.47
C GLY A 112 -8.67 2.40 -4.36
N LEU A 113 -8.68 2.99 -3.18
CA LEU A 113 -8.00 4.25 -2.91
C LEU A 113 -6.47 4.08 -3.00
N LEU A 114 -5.82 4.89 -3.84
CA LEU A 114 -4.36 4.91 -3.93
C LEU A 114 -3.85 6.34 -4.03
N LYS A 115 -3.03 6.74 -3.06
CA LYS A 115 -2.29 8.00 -3.06
C LYS A 115 -0.79 7.69 -3.08
N VAL A 116 -0.07 8.29 -4.02
CA VAL A 116 1.37 8.10 -4.18
C VAL A 116 2.05 9.47 -4.26
N ASP A 117 3.02 9.69 -3.38
CA ASP A 117 3.83 10.92 -3.32
C ASP A 117 2.99 12.20 -3.25
N GLY A 118 1.94 12.19 -2.42
CA GLY A 118 1.04 13.33 -2.24
C GLY A 118 -0.11 13.39 -3.25
N MET A 119 -0.06 12.64 -4.35
CA MET A 119 -1.06 12.67 -5.41
C MET A 119 -2.04 11.50 -5.29
N LEU A 120 -3.35 11.80 -5.31
CA LEU A 120 -4.39 10.77 -5.36
C LEU A 120 -4.51 10.27 -6.81
N VAL A 121 -4.09 9.03 -7.05
CA VAL A 121 -4.00 8.39 -8.38
C VAL A 121 -5.04 7.29 -8.57
N SER A 122 -5.94 7.13 -7.61
CA SER A 122 -7.15 6.32 -7.72
C SER A 122 -8.08 6.68 -6.56
N ASP A 123 -9.34 6.91 -6.88
CA ASP A 123 -10.41 7.25 -5.95
C ASP A 123 -11.34 6.04 -5.71
N SER A 124 -12.19 6.11 -4.69
CA SER A 124 -13.15 5.04 -4.39
C SER A 124 -14.34 5.56 -3.59
N SER A 125 -15.55 5.14 -3.97
CA SER A 125 -16.75 5.34 -3.14
C SER A 125 -16.95 4.24 -2.09
N ILE A 126 -16.27 3.11 -2.24
CA ILE A 126 -16.33 2.00 -1.29
C ILE A 126 -15.24 2.24 -0.25
N THR A 127 -15.66 2.28 1.01
CA THR A 127 -14.74 2.39 2.11
C THR A 127 -14.00 1.07 2.31
N ARG A 128 -12.67 1.06 2.22
CA ARG A 128 -11.86 -0.15 2.50
C ARG A 128 -10.76 0.15 3.49
N GLY A 129 -10.25 -0.91 4.14
CA GLY A 129 -9.07 -0.81 4.98
C GLY A 129 -7.90 -0.22 4.20
N VAL A 130 -7.22 0.77 4.79
CA VAL A 130 -6.05 1.42 4.20
C VAL A 130 -4.92 1.52 5.20
N VAL A 131 -3.69 1.60 4.68
CA VAL A 131 -2.54 2.09 5.42
C VAL A 131 -2.21 3.50 4.92
N ILE A 132 -2.09 4.44 5.86
CA ILE A 132 -1.72 5.83 5.63
C ILE A 132 -0.25 5.94 6.04
N ILE A 133 0.60 6.39 5.13
CA ILE A 133 2.04 6.49 5.34
C ILE A 133 2.42 7.97 5.37
N HIS A 134 2.77 8.45 6.56
CA HIS A 134 3.35 9.78 6.73
C HIS A 134 4.86 9.70 6.61
N SER A 135 5.46 10.64 5.90
CA SER A 135 6.91 10.69 5.67
C SER A 135 7.39 12.14 5.69
N PRO A 136 7.34 12.79 6.86
CA PRO A 136 7.76 14.18 6.99
C PRO A 136 9.23 14.35 6.57
N PRO A 137 9.60 15.45 5.92
CA PRO A 137 10.99 15.72 5.53
C PRO A 137 11.95 15.60 6.71
N GLY A 138 12.94 14.70 6.60
CA GLY A 138 13.95 14.46 7.64
C GLY A 138 13.45 13.72 8.89
N GLY A 139 12.16 13.43 8.99
CA GLY A 139 11.57 12.72 10.12
C GLY A 139 11.38 11.21 9.86
N PRO A 140 10.99 10.45 10.89
CA PRO A 140 10.60 9.05 10.75
C PRO A 140 9.29 8.88 9.98
N VAL A 141 9.21 7.74 9.30
CA VAL A 141 7.94 7.27 8.74
C VAL A 141 7.02 6.88 9.89
N SER A 142 5.74 7.19 9.78
CA SER A 142 4.72 6.69 10.70
C SER A 142 3.53 6.15 9.92
N LEU A 143 2.85 5.18 10.51
CA LEU A 143 1.66 4.55 9.95
C LEU A 143 0.43 4.92 10.76
N GLU A 144 -0.66 5.18 10.05
CA GLU A 144 -2.02 5.20 10.59
C GLU A 144 -2.90 4.28 9.74
N PHE A 145 -3.95 3.72 10.35
CA PHE A 145 -4.84 2.76 9.71
C PHE A 145 -6.28 3.20 9.89
N ASP A 146 -7.07 3.03 8.84
CA ASP A 146 -8.48 3.41 8.82
C ASP A 146 -9.22 2.58 7.76
N ARG A 147 -10.53 2.74 7.69
CA ARG A 147 -11.34 2.44 6.53
C ARG A 147 -11.69 3.75 5.85
N LEU A 148 -11.13 3.98 4.66
CA LEU A 148 -11.31 5.22 3.91
C LEU A 148 -12.01 5.01 2.57
N ALA A 149 -12.78 6.02 2.18
CA ALA A 149 -13.19 6.30 0.80
C ALA A 149 -12.82 7.75 0.47
N ALA A 150 -12.62 8.06 -0.81
CA ALA A 150 -12.41 9.43 -1.26
C ALA A 150 -12.98 9.65 -2.65
N LYS A 151 -13.50 10.86 -2.90
CA LYS A 151 -13.98 11.32 -4.21
C LYS A 151 -13.52 12.75 -4.48
N LEU A 152 -13.23 13.04 -5.74
CA LEU A 152 -12.81 14.38 -6.15
C LEU A 152 -13.99 15.15 -6.74
N SER A 153 -13.96 16.47 -6.56
CA SER A 153 -14.89 17.39 -7.20
C SER A 153 -14.13 18.51 -7.89
N LEU A 154 -14.60 18.88 -9.08
CA LEU A 154 -14.15 20.04 -9.81
C LEU A 154 -15.00 21.25 -9.40
N HIS A 155 -14.35 22.37 -9.10
CA HIS A 155 -14.98 23.64 -8.80
C HIS A 155 -14.51 24.71 -9.76
N PHE A 156 -15.42 25.56 -10.23
CA PHE A 156 -15.11 26.72 -11.07
C PHE A 156 -16.26 27.72 -11.04
N ASP A 157 -15.98 28.96 -11.42
CA ASP A 157 -16.99 30.01 -11.48
C ASP A 157 -17.63 30.09 -12.87
N THR A 158 -18.95 30.33 -12.90
CA THR A 158 -19.72 30.69 -14.09
C THR A 158 -20.43 32.02 -13.86
N ASP A 159 -21.09 32.54 -14.90
CA ASP A 159 -21.92 33.74 -14.80
C ASP A 159 -23.07 33.60 -13.77
N ASP A 160 -23.50 32.36 -13.51
CA ASP A 160 -24.57 32.01 -12.56
C ASP A 160 -24.03 31.69 -11.15
N GLY A 161 -22.71 31.75 -10.94
CA GLY A 161 -22.05 31.54 -9.66
C GLY A 161 -21.09 30.34 -9.64
N ARG A 162 -20.63 29.98 -8.44
CA ARG A 162 -19.66 28.90 -8.26
C ARG A 162 -20.32 27.53 -8.42
N VAL A 163 -19.75 26.73 -9.30
CA VAL A 163 -20.22 25.39 -9.65
C VAL A 163 -19.34 24.33 -8.99
N MET A 164 -19.95 23.19 -8.66
CA MET A 164 -19.26 21.96 -8.26
C MET A 164 -19.73 20.81 -9.17
N VAL A 165 -18.78 20.09 -9.76
CA VAL A 165 -19.02 18.91 -10.60
C VAL A 165 -18.27 17.71 -10.02
N PRO A 166 -18.96 16.59 -9.72
CA PRO A 166 -18.27 15.37 -9.30
C PRO A 166 -17.33 14.87 -10.39
N ILE A 167 -16.13 14.43 -9.98
CA ILE A 167 -15.22 13.65 -10.81
C ILE A 167 -15.54 12.17 -10.54
N ASP A 168 -15.93 11.45 -11.59
CA ASP A 168 -16.45 10.10 -11.47
C ASP A 168 -15.35 9.06 -11.25
N GLY A 169 -14.13 9.34 -11.73
CA GLY A 169 -12.96 8.50 -11.54
C GLY A 169 -11.64 9.23 -11.79
N VAL A 170 -10.58 8.77 -11.13
CA VAL A 170 -9.21 9.27 -11.28
C VAL A 170 -8.33 8.18 -11.88
N ASP A 171 -7.57 8.53 -12.91
CA ASP A 171 -6.53 7.67 -13.51
C ASP A 171 -7.04 6.27 -13.88
N THR A 172 -8.27 6.21 -14.38
CA THR A 172 -8.93 4.97 -14.80
C THR A 172 -9.52 5.11 -16.20
N THR A 173 -9.89 3.98 -16.79
CA THR A 173 -10.49 3.89 -18.12
C THR A 173 -11.71 4.81 -18.22
N ARG A 174 -11.75 5.64 -19.27
CA ARG A 174 -12.85 6.57 -19.48
C ARG A 174 -14.19 5.86 -19.68
N ALA A 175 -15.09 6.04 -18.72
CA ALA A 175 -16.45 5.52 -18.78
C ALA A 175 -17.40 6.45 -19.55
N ARG A 176 -18.44 5.85 -20.15
CA ARG A 176 -19.46 6.57 -20.92
C ARG A 176 -20.33 7.45 -20.00
N GLY A 177 -20.52 8.71 -20.37
CA GLY A 177 -21.34 9.70 -19.66
C GLY A 177 -20.70 10.23 -18.38
N ARG A 178 -19.40 9.97 -18.17
CA ARG A 178 -18.68 10.24 -16.92
C ARG A 178 -17.51 11.18 -17.14
N LEU A 179 -17.19 11.99 -16.14
CA LEU A 179 -16.05 12.90 -16.11
C LEU A 179 -14.88 12.25 -15.36
N MET A 180 -13.76 12.04 -16.04
CA MET A 180 -12.54 11.49 -15.45
C MET A 180 -11.47 12.56 -15.27
N LEU A 181 -10.60 12.36 -14.30
CA LEU A 181 -9.36 13.13 -14.12
C LEU A 181 -8.17 12.23 -14.44
N TYR A 182 -7.27 12.71 -15.29
CA TYR A 182 -5.99 12.08 -15.59
C TYR A 182 -4.85 12.94 -15.05
N SER A 183 -4.14 12.41 -14.07
CA SER A 183 -2.99 13.00 -13.40
C SER A 183 -1.68 12.69 -14.15
N PRO A 184 -0.57 13.40 -13.85
CA PRO A 184 0.73 13.09 -14.43
C PRO A 184 1.26 11.68 -14.10
N ALA A 185 0.70 10.98 -13.10
CA ALA A 185 1.05 9.59 -12.82
C ALA A 185 0.28 8.59 -13.69
N TYR A 186 -0.74 9.00 -14.43
CA TYR A 186 -1.54 8.04 -15.20
C TYR A 186 -0.70 7.33 -16.26
N TYR A 187 -0.22 8.13 -17.21
CA TYR A 187 0.65 7.77 -18.34
C TYR A 187 1.14 9.06 -19.01
N ARG A 188 1.87 8.96 -20.13
CA ARG A 188 2.30 10.16 -20.90
C ARG A 188 1.14 10.94 -21.53
N ASP A 189 0.03 10.27 -21.74
CA ASP A 189 -1.19 10.79 -22.37
C ASP A 189 -2.43 10.09 -21.77
N THR A 190 -3.64 10.57 -22.04
CA THR A 190 -4.87 10.00 -21.47
C THR A 190 -5.20 8.58 -21.94
N ASP A 191 -4.51 8.03 -22.94
CA ASP A 191 -4.75 6.71 -23.57
C ASP A 191 -6.23 6.39 -23.87
N THR A 192 -7.06 7.41 -24.03
CA THR A 192 -8.48 7.26 -24.34
C THR A 192 -8.72 7.18 -25.84
N ALA A 193 -9.87 6.62 -26.22
CA ALA A 193 -10.36 6.68 -27.60
C ALA A 193 -10.55 8.13 -28.07
N PRO A 194 -10.49 8.44 -29.37
CA PRO A 194 -10.76 9.78 -29.90
C PRO A 194 -12.27 10.09 -29.92
N THR A 195 -12.88 10.09 -28.73
CA THR A 195 -14.31 10.33 -28.49
C THR A 195 -14.47 11.23 -27.28
N GLY A 196 -15.56 11.98 -27.18
CA GLY A 196 -15.76 12.86 -26.02
C GLY A 196 -14.96 14.16 -26.07
N THR A 197 -14.83 14.81 -24.91
CA THR A 197 -14.18 16.13 -24.78
C THR A 197 -13.13 16.08 -23.69
N GLU A 198 -11.95 16.63 -23.96
CA GLU A 198 -10.84 16.70 -23.01
C GLU A 198 -10.42 18.15 -22.74
N TRP A 199 -10.16 18.48 -21.48
CA TRP A 199 -9.66 19.79 -21.04
C TRP A 199 -8.27 19.63 -20.48
N VAL A 200 -7.30 20.33 -21.06
CA VAL A 200 -5.94 20.39 -20.53
C VAL A 200 -5.90 21.45 -19.44
N LEU A 201 -5.56 21.04 -18.22
CA LEU A 201 -5.43 21.91 -17.06
C LEU A 201 -3.95 22.13 -16.76
N ASP A 202 -3.50 23.38 -16.59
CA ASP A 202 -2.12 23.70 -16.20
C ASP A 202 -2.01 25.11 -15.61
N GLY A 203 -0.95 25.35 -14.84
CA GLY A 203 -0.67 26.60 -14.14
C GLY A 203 -0.98 26.56 -12.64
N ASP A 204 -0.63 27.64 -11.97
CA ASP A 204 -0.85 27.85 -10.54
C ASP A 204 -1.30 29.32 -10.34
N PRO A 205 -2.61 29.58 -10.13
CA PRO A 205 -3.70 28.62 -9.97
C PRO A 205 -4.00 27.80 -11.24
N LEU A 206 -4.64 26.65 -11.07
CA LEU A 206 -4.93 25.71 -12.15
C LEU A 206 -5.99 26.29 -13.11
N GLN A 207 -5.71 26.27 -14.41
CA GLN A 207 -6.59 26.86 -15.42
C GLN A 207 -6.75 25.94 -16.62
N VAL A 208 -7.91 26.01 -17.28
CA VAL A 208 -8.13 25.40 -18.59
C VAL A 208 -7.23 26.09 -19.62
N ARG A 209 -6.32 25.35 -20.23
CA ARG A 209 -5.44 25.83 -21.31
C ARG A 209 -5.96 25.51 -22.69
N ALA A 210 -6.63 24.38 -22.84
CA ALA A 210 -7.19 23.95 -24.11
C ALA A 210 -8.39 23.04 -23.90
N VAL A 211 -9.34 23.10 -24.82
CA VAL A 211 -10.48 22.19 -24.93
C VAL A 211 -10.35 21.43 -26.24
N ARG A 212 -10.48 20.11 -26.20
CA ARG A 212 -10.30 19.22 -27.35
C ARG A 212 -11.52 18.33 -27.51
N VAL A 213 -12.27 18.53 -28.59
CA VAL A 213 -13.51 17.77 -28.90
C VAL A 213 -13.18 16.62 -29.84
N GLY A 214 -13.78 15.45 -29.60
CA GLY A 214 -13.48 14.20 -30.32
C GLY A 214 -12.06 13.71 -30.06
N ALA A 215 -11.48 14.07 -28.91
CA ALA A 215 -10.09 13.82 -28.61
C ALA A 215 -9.88 12.57 -27.75
N GLY A 216 -8.66 12.06 -27.84
CA GLY A 216 -8.11 11.05 -26.96
C GLY A 216 -6.59 11.08 -27.07
N ARG A 217 -5.91 10.39 -26.17
CA ARG A 217 -4.44 10.45 -26.05
C ARG A 217 -3.92 11.88 -25.90
N THR A 218 -4.61 12.73 -25.14
CA THR A 218 -4.13 14.09 -24.88
C THR A 218 -2.91 14.02 -23.94
N PRO A 219 -1.77 14.64 -24.30
CA PRO A 219 -0.60 14.68 -23.41
C PRO A 219 -0.95 15.34 -22.06
N ILE A 220 -0.50 14.73 -20.98
CA ILE A 220 -0.79 15.22 -19.62
C ILE A 220 0.34 16.18 -19.19
N PRO A 221 0.02 17.43 -18.82
CA PRO A 221 1.04 18.39 -18.38
C PRO A 221 1.72 17.93 -17.08
N PRO A 222 3.06 18.04 -16.93
CA PRO A 222 3.77 17.56 -15.73
C PRO A 222 3.36 18.23 -14.40
N ARG A 223 2.78 19.43 -14.46
CA ARG A 223 2.28 20.19 -13.29
C ARG A 223 0.78 20.48 -13.37
N GLY A 224 0.07 19.68 -14.16
CA GLY A 224 -1.34 19.87 -14.44
C GLY A 224 -2.07 18.55 -14.49
N ALA A 225 -3.18 18.52 -15.23
CA ALA A 225 -4.00 17.33 -15.41
C ALA A 225 -4.78 17.41 -16.72
N VAL A 226 -5.47 16.34 -17.08
CA VAL A 226 -6.48 16.35 -18.14
C VAL A 226 -7.81 15.90 -17.57
N LEU A 227 -8.86 16.70 -17.72
CA LEU A 227 -10.22 16.23 -17.53
C LEU A 227 -10.71 15.59 -18.83
N SER A 228 -11.44 14.48 -18.74
CA SER A 228 -11.93 13.75 -19.92
C SER A 228 -13.36 13.30 -19.71
N TYR A 229 -14.29 13.84 -20.51
CA TYR A 229 -15.70 13.47 -20.46
C TYR A 229 -16.02 12.46 -21.57
N GLY A 230 -16.51 11.28 -21.18
CA GLY A 230 -16.79 10.18 -22.08
C GLY A 230 -18.17 10.22 -22.74
N GLY A 231 -18.51 11.20 -23.56
CA GLY A 231 -19.83 11.26 -24.21
C GLY A 231 -19.87 12.14 -25.45
N THR A 232 -20.79 11.86 -26.38
CA THR A 232 -20.98 12.69 -27.59
C THR A 232 -21.80 13.94 -27.33
N GLU A 233 -22.65 13.92 -26.31
CA GLU A 233 -23.45 15.07 -25.87
C GLU A 233 -22.79 15.66 -24.62
N LEU A 234 -22.26 16.88 -24.75
CA LEU A 234 -21.57 17.56 -23.66
C LEU A 234 -22.60 18.18 -22.70
N PRO A 235 -22.56 17.86 -21.38
CA PRO A 235 -23.39 18.53 -20.40
C PRO A 235 -23.17 20.06 -20.45
N PRO A 236 -24.24 20.89 -20.41
CA PRO A 236 -24.11 22.34 -20.50
C PRO A 236 -23.13 22.93 -19.47
N LEU A 237 -23.10 22.35 -18.27
CA LEU A 237 -22.20 22.76 -17.19
C LEU A 237 -20.72 22.58 -17.57
N LEU A 238 -20.37 21.47 -18.24
CA LEU A 238 -19.01 21.23 -18.72
C LEU A 238 -18.68 22.07 -19.96
N ALA A 239 -19.68 22.47 -20.74
CA ALA A 239 -19.47 23.39 -21.86
C ALA A 239 -19.01 24.80 -21.41
N ALA A 240 -19.23 25.17 -20.14
CA ALA A 240 -18.74 26.43 -19.57
C ALA A 240 -17.23 26.45 -19.30
N LEU A 241 -16.56 25.29 -19.26
CA LEU A 241 -15.10 25.17 -19.08
C LEU A 241 -14.38 25.56 -20.37
N GLN A 242 -14.10 26.86 -20.53
CA GLN A 242 -13.41 27.42 -21.69
C GLN A 242 -11.95 27.76 -21.35
N PRO A 243 -11.06 27.94 -22.34
CA PRO A 243 -9.70 28.38 -22.08
C PRO A 243 -9.67 29.67 -21.25
N GLY A 244 -8.89 29.68 -20.17
CA GLY A 244 -8.82 30.76 -19.20
C GLY A 244 -9.70 30.58 -17.96
N THR A 245 -10.66 29.63 -17.95
CA THR A 245 -11.41 29.29 -16.75
C THR A 245 -10.46 28.75 -15.68
N GLU A 246 -10.43 29.39 -14.53
CA GLU A 246 -9.76 28.90 -13.33
C GLU A 246 -10.58 27.79 -12.70
N VAL A 247 -9.90 26.74 -12.25
CA VAL A 247 -10.52 25.55 -11.67
C VAL A 247 -9.81 25.16 -10.39
N GLU A 248 -10.57 24.61 -9.44
CA GLU A 248 -10.06 24.00 -8.22
C GLU A 248 -10.53 22.54 -8.18
N ILE A 249 -9.65 21.63 -7.77
CA ILE A 249 -10.00 20.22 -7.57
C ILE A 249 -9.86 19.93 -6.09
N THR A 250 -10.96 19.56 -5.45
CA THR A 250 -11.00 19.23 -4.02
C THR A 250 -11.21 17.74 -3.84
N THR A 251 -10.72 17.19 -2.73
CA THR A 251 -10.98 15.80 -2.33
C THR A 251 -11.93 15.81 -1.14
N SER A 252 -12.98 15.00 -1.21
CA SER A 252 -13.83 14.69 -0.05
C SER A 252 -13.44 13.32 0.47
N TRP A 253 -13.15 13.25 1.76
CA TRP A 253 -12.77 12.02 2.45
C TRP A 253 -13.94 11.49 3.26
N ARG A 254 -14.03 10.16 3.36
CA ARG A 254 -14.91 9.48 4.30
C ARG A 254 -14.07 8.50 5.10
N SER A 255 -13.73 8.92 6.31
CA SER A 255 -13.12 8.09 7.34
C SER A 255 -14.19 7.44 8.22
N LEU A 256 -14.03 6.14 8.52
CA LEU A 256 -14.90 5.47 9.51
C LEU A 256 -14.31 5.48 10.91
N PHE A 257 -13.01 5.72 11.05
CA PHE A 257 -12.36 5.76 12.36
C PHE A 257 -11.80 7.14 12.76
N GLY A 258 -12.20 8.19 12.05
CA GLY A 258 -12.02 9.59 12.44
C GLY A 258 -10.64 10.18 12.14
N VAL A 259 -9.88 9.66 11.18
CA VAL A 259 -8.63 10.31 10.74
C VAL A 259 -8.98 11.68 10.11
N PRO A 260 -8.36 12.79 10.57
CA PRO A 260 -8.66 14.12 10.03
C PRO A 260 -8.27 14.28 8.56
N ASP A 261 -9.12 14.95 7.78
CA ASP A 261 -8.87 15.24 6.36
C ASP A 261 -7.51 15.92 6.13
N GLU A 262 -7.09 16.83 7.03
CA GLU A 262 -5.78 17.48 6.93
C GLU A 262 -4.59 16.51 7.04
N ASP A 263 -4.74 15.42 7.79
CA ASP A 263 -3.73 14.38 7.89
C ASP A 263 -3.73 13.48 6.65
N LEU A 264 -4.91 13.21 6.09
CA LEU A 264 -5.06 12.51 4.81
C LEU A 264 -4.48 13.33 3.64
N GLU A 265 -4.64 14.65 3.66
CA GLU A 265 -4.04 15.58 2.70
C GLU A 265 -2.52 15.63 2.84
N ARG A 266 -1.99 15.68 4.07
CA ARG A 266 -0.53 15.67 4.34
C ARG A 266 0.12 14.30 4.16
N ALA A 267 -0.63 13.21 4.21
CA ALA A 267 -0.09 11.86 4.06
C ALA A 267 0.66 11.72 2.74
N ARG A 268 1.84 11.09 2.78
CA ARG A 268 2.65 10.93 1.56
C ARG A 268 2.08 9.83 0.67
N HIS A 269 1.65 8.73 1.28
CA HIS A 269 1.01 7.63 0.58
C HIS A 269 -0.23 7.15 1.34
N ILE A 270 -1.21 6.63 0.60
CA ILE A 270 -2.36 5.89 1.13
C ILE A 270 -2.52 4.68 0.22
N VAL A 271 -2.48 3.48 0.79
CA VAL A 271 -2.63 2.24 0.02
C VAL A 271 -3.83 1.48 0.56
N ALA A 272 -4.83 1.28 -0.30
CA ALA A 272 -5.96 0.44 0.02
C ALA A 272 -5.59 -1.05 -0.04
N GLY A 273 -5.97 -1.75 1.02
CA GLY A 273 -6.04 -3.19 1.06
C GLY A 273 -7.49 -3.66 0.97
N ALA A 274 -7.73 -4.82 1.57
CA ALA A 274 -9.06 -5.39 1.78
C ALA A 274 -8.97 -6.25 3.04
N GLY A 275 -9.68 -5.85 4.08
CA GLY A 275 -9.60 -6.45 5.40
C GLY A 275 -8.66 -5.70 6.31
N LEU A 276 -9.15 -4.63 6.95
CA LEU A 276 -8.49 -4.11 8.15
C LEU A 276 -8.67 -5.14 9.26
N LEU A 277 -7.59 -5.76 9.70
CA LEU A 277 -7.61 -6.92 10.60
C LEU A 277 -7.62 -6.51 12.06
N ARG A 278 -6.99 -5.36 12.36
CA ARG A 278 -6.83 -4.80 13.70
C ARG A 278 -6.55 -3.31 13.64
N ARG A 279 -7.06 -2.58 14.64
CA ARG A 279 -6.74 -1.17 14.86
C ARG A 279 -6.67 -0.87 16.35
N ASP A 280 -5.67 -0.11 16.79
CA ASP A 280 -5.50 0.28 18.19
C ASP A 280 -5.50 -0.91 19.16
N ALA A 281 -4.84 -2.01 18.75
CA ALA A 281 -4.79 -3.32 19.40
C ALA A 281 -6.12 -4.09 19.49
N VAL A 282 -7.21 -3.58 18.89
CA VAL A 282 -8.52 -4.22 18.85
C VAL A 282 -8.71 -4.97 17.54
N PRO A 283 -8.94 -6.30 17.56
CA PRO A 283 -9.26 -7.07 16.36
C PRO A 283 -10.56 -6.56 15.71
N ILE A 284 -10.62 -6.60 14.39
CA ILE A 284 -11.82 -6.26 13.61
C ILE A 284 -12.30 -7.52 12.91
N ASP A 285 -13.53 -7.95 13.19
CA ASP A 285 -14.17 -9.16 12.65
C ASP A 285 -15.38 -8.86 11.75
N ASP A 286 -15.83 -7.60 11.71
CA ASP A 286 -16.87 -7.12 10.80
C ASP A 286 -16.27 -6.35 9.62
N TRP A 287 -16.26 -6.97 8.44
CA TRP A 287 -15.81 -6.38 7.17
C TRP A 287 -16.95 -6.01 6.22
N ASN A 288 -18.19 -5.90 6.69
CA ASN A 288 -19.34 -5.59 5.85
C ASN A 288 -19.19 -4.23 5.13
N ASP A 289 -18.65 -3.22 5.82
CA ASP A 289 -18.38 -1.90 5.23
C ASP A 289 -17.37 -1.97 4.05
N GLU A 290 -16.46 -2.96 4.08
CA GLU A 290 -15.45 -3.17 3.04
C GLU A 290 -15.98 -3.95 1.83
N GLY A 291 -17.20 -4.48 1.93
CA GLY A 291 -17.88 -5.23 0.87
C GLY A 291 -17.16 -6.51 0.47
N LEU A 292 -16.55 -7.22 1.44
CA LEU A 292 -15.75 -8.42 1.19
C LEU A 292 -16.64 -9.65 1.10
N ASP A 293 -16.32 -10.54 0.16
CA ASP A 293 -16.98 -11.84 0.06
C ASP A 293 -16.52 -12.76 1.19
N ARG A 294 -17.46 -13.27 1.99
CA ARG A 294 -17.12 -14.03 3.18
C ARG A 294 -16.53 -15.40 2.83
N ASP A 295 -17.22 -16.17 2.00
CA ASP A 295 -16.89 -17.57 1.75
C ASP A 295 -15.61 -17.74 0.91
N SER A 296 -15.46 -16.93 -0.14
CA SER A 296 -14.36 -17.06 -1.10
C SER A 296 -13.15 -16.18 -0.79
N PHE A 297 -13.27 -15.22 0.13
CA PHE A 297 -12.19 -14.30 0.45
C PHE A 297 -11.84 -14.21 1.93
N VAL A 298 -12.79 -14.06 2.86
CA VAL A 298 -12.48 -13.92 4.30
C VAL A 298 -12.14 -15.28 4.92
N ASP A 299 -13.02 -16.26 4.72
CA ASP A 299 -12.96 -17.59 5.35
C ASP A 299 -12.12 -18.57 4.50
N ALA A 300 -11.81 -18.21 3.25
CA ALA A 300 -10.97 -19.02 2.37
C ALA A 300 -9.46 -18.82 2.62
N ARG A 301 -8.70 -19.91 2.49
CA ARG A 301 -7.23 -19.88 2.51
C ARG A 301 -6.67 -19.38 1.19
N HIS A 302 -5.85 -18.33 1.25
CA HIS A 302 -5.11 -17.82 0.09
C HIS A 302 -3.67 -17.49 0.47
N PRO A 303 -2.76 -17.36 -0.52
CA PRO A 303 -1.58 -16.54 -0.35
C PRO A 303 -2.02 -15.13 0.06
N ARG A 304 -1.33 -14.53 1.03
CA ARG A 304 -1.69 -13.22 1.59
C ARG A 304 -0.46 -12.33 1.65
N THR A 305 -0.70 -11.04 1.51
CA THR A 305 0.29 -10.00 1.79
C THR A 305 -0.30 -9.09 2.85
N MET A 306 0.47 -8.67 3.83
CA MET A 306 -0.02 -7.81 4.90
C MET A 306 1.00 -6.75 5.32
N ILE A 307 0.49 -5.69 5.93
CA ILE A 307 1.27 -4.66 6.61
C ILE A 307 0.68 -4.41 7.99
N GLY A 308 1.53 -4.15 8.97
CA GLY A 308 1.09 -3.76 10.30
C GLY A 308 2.14 -3.00 11.09
N ARG A 309 1.74 -2.57 12.28
CA ARG A 309 2.60 -1.89 13.26
C ARG A 309 2.51 -2.61 14.60
N ASP A 310 3.65 -2.87 15.22
CA ASP A 310 3.69 -3.46 16.57
C ASP A 310 3.62 -2.42 17.69
N ARG A 311 3.47 -2.90 18.93
CA ARG A 311 3.43 -2.04 20.14
C ARG A 311 4.69 -1.19 20.35
N HIS A 312 5.79 -1.51 19.67
CA HIS A 312 7.05 -0.78 19.73
C HIS A 312 7.18 0.24 18.59
N GLY A 313 6.17 0.34 17.72
CA GLY A 313 6.17 1.22 16.56
C GLY A 313 6.95 0.67 15.37
N MET A 314 7.41 -0.59 15.42
CA MET A 314 8.08 -1.21 14.27
C MET A 314 7.04 -1.55 13.21
N ILE A 315 7.42 -1.39 11.95
CA ILE A 315 6.57 -1.75 10.83
C ILE A 315 6.86 -3.20 10.44
N TRP A 316 5.81 -3.98 10.20
CA TRP A 316 5.89 -5.35 9.74
C TRP A 316 5.27 -5.48 8.35
N LEU A 317 6.02 -6.09 7.43
CA LEU A 317 5.56 -6.49 6.11
C LEU A 317 5.55 -8.01 6.04
N GLY A 318 4.45 -8.61 5.60
CA GLY A 318 4.28 -10.06 5.52
C GLY A 318 3.93 -10.54 4.12
N ALA A 319 4.53 -11.64 3.70
CA ALA A 319 4.13 -12.43 2.55
C ALA A 319 3.95 -13.88 2.97
N ILE A 320 2.76 -14.42 2.71
CA ILE A 320 2.35 -15.76 3.10
C ILE A 320 2.07 -16.52 1.82
N ASP A 321 2.83 -17.59 1.57
CA ASP A 321 2.58 -18.44 0.40
C ASP A 321 1.28 -19.24 0.59
N GLY A 322 0.65 -19.67 -0.49
CA GLY A 322 -0.57 -20.46 -0.44
C GLY A 322 -0.86 -21.17 -1.76
N ARG A 323 -2.01 -21.88 -1.81
CA ARG A 323 -2.48 -22.65 -2.99
C ARG A 323 -1.49 -23.74 -3.44
N GLN A 324 -0.64 -24.22 -2.54
CA GLN A 324 0.40 -25.21 -2.82
C GLN A 324 0.35 -26.27 -1.72
N PRO A 325 -0.55 -27.28 -1.81
CA PRO A 325 -0.91 -28.15 -0.69
C PRO A 325 0.27 -28.83 0.02
N ASP A 326 1.33 -29.20 -0.71
CA ASP A 326 2.51 -29.89 -0.16
C ASP A 326 3.57 -28.93 0.41
N TYR A 327 3.37 -27.61 0.34
CA TYR A 327 4.36 -26.59 0.72
C TYR A 327 3.79 -25.45 1.55
N SER A 328 2.66 -24.85 1.13
CA SER A 328 1.95 -23.83 1.90
C SER A 328 0.47 -23.78 1.52
N ILE A 329 -0.40 -23.96 2.50
CA ILE A 329 -1.86 -23.94 2.30
C ILE A 329 -2.43 -22.52 2.23
N GLY A 330 -1.71 -21.52 2.76
CA GLY A 330 -2.17 -20.14 2.89
C GLY A 330 -3.01 -19.88 4.14
N MET A 331 -3.46 -18.64 4.28
CA MET A 331 -4.14 -18.16 5.50
C MET A 331 -5.53 -17.61 5.19
N THR A 332 -6.46 -17.87 6.12
CA THR A 332 -7.73 -17.15 6.26
C THR A 332 -7.48 -15.80 6.96
N PHE A 333 -8.50 -14.95 7.09
CA PHE A 333 -8.36 -13.74 7.91
C PHE A 333 -8.17 -14.02 9.40
N GLU A 334 -8.79 -15.09 9.92
CA GLU A 334 -8.57 -15.54 11.30
C GLU A 334 -7.10 -15.93 11.52
N ASP A 335 -6.48 -16.66 10.59
CA ASP A 335 -5.06 -17.00 10.68
C ASP A 335 -4.17 -15.75 10.60
N LEU A 336 -4.52 -14.76 9.77
CA LEU A 336 -3.79 -13.48 9.72
C LEU A 336 -3.93 -12.69 11.03
N GLN A 337 -5.11 -12.70 11.66
CA GLN A 337 -5.31 -12.08 12.97
C GLN A 337 -4.48 -12.78 14.05
N ARG A 338 -4.39 -14.12 14.00
CA ARG A 338 -3.51 -14.92 14.86
C ARG A 338 -2.05 -14.58 14.65
N LEU A 339 -1.59 -14.45 13.39
CA LEU A 339 -0.23 -13.98 13.09
C LEU A 339 0.01 -12.57 13.65
N ALA A 340 -0.97 -11.67 13.51
CA ALA A 340 -0.90 -10.33 14.08
C ALA A 340 -0.79 -10.35 15.61
N ASP A 341 -1.50 -11.26 16.31
CA ASP A 341 -1.35 -11.46 17.76
C ASP A 341 0.05 -11.96 18.12
N ARG A 342 0.58 -12.95 17.39
CA ARG A 342 1.93 -13.51 17.62
C ARG A 342 3.03 -12.48 17.44
N LEU A 343 2.82 -11.53 16.53
CA LEU A 343 3.70 -10.39 16.26
C LEU A 343 3.44 -9.18 17.16
N GLU A 344 2.46 -9.26 18.07
CA GLU A 344 2.03 -8.15 18.94
C GLU A 344 1.68 -6.87 18.15
N LEU A 345 1.05 -7.04 16.98
CA LEU A 345 0.61 -5.92 16.15
C LEU A 345 -0.52 -5.17 16.85
N THR A 346 -0.40 -3.85 16.93
CA THR A 346 -1.50 -2.95 17.32
C THR A 346 -2.41 -2.69 16.13
N ASP A 347 -1.86 -2.65 14.92
CA ASP A 347 -2.59 -2.38 13.69
C ASP A 347 -2.15 -3.35 12.61
N ALA A 348 -3.09 -3.84 11.81
CA ALA A 348 -2.81 -4.80 10.76
C ALA A 348 -3.83 -4.70 9.61
N LEU A 349 -3.34 -4.74 8.38
CA LEU A 349 -4.12 -4.66 7.16
C LEU A 349 -3.68 -5.76 6.18
N ASN A 350 -4.64 -6.46 5.60
CA ASN A 350 -4.41 -7.34 4.46
C ASN A 350 -4.38 -6.52 3.15
N LEU A 351 -3.36 -6.75 2.33
CA LEU A 351 -3.14 -6.14 1.00
C LEU A 351 -3.57 -7.11 -0.12
N ASP A 352 -3.24 -6.81 -1.38
CA ASP A 352 -3.50 -7.74 -2.48
C ASP A 352 -2.72 -9.05 -2.26
N GLY A 353 -3.37 -10.17 -2.57
CA GLY A 353 -2.88 -11.51 -2.26
C GLY A 353 -2.89 -12.43 -3.47
N GLY A 354 -3.04 -13.73 -3.21
CA GLY A 354 -3.07 -14.74 -4.27
C GLY A 354 -1.77 -14.74 -5.08
N GLY A 355 -1.88 -14.75 -6.41
CA GLY A 355 -0.72 -14.75 -7.30
C GLY A 355 0.14 -13.49 -7.22
N SER A 356 -0.39 -12.39 -6.67
CA SER A 356 0.34 -11.14 -6.48
C SER A 356 1.33 -11.22 -5.30
N THR A 357 1.10 -12.10 -4.32
CA THR A 357 1.93 -12.22 -3.11
C THR A 357 3.37 -12.51 -3.46
N THR A 358 4.20 -11.49 -3.29
CA THR A 358 5.62 -11.52 -3.61
C THR A 358 6.37 -10.71 -2.57
N MET A 359 7.43 -11.28 -2.00
CA MET A 359 8.40 -10.57 -1.18
C MET A 359 9.78 -10.65 -1.82
N VAL A 360 10.47 -9.52 -1.83
CA VAL A 360 11.81 -9.36 -2.38
C VAL A 360 12.73 -8.90 -1.26
N ILE A 361 13.89 -9.55 -1.14
CA ILE A 361 14.97 -9.16 -0.23
C ILE A 361 16.25 -9.07 -1.05
N ARG A 362 16.97 -7.94 -0.97
CA ARG A 362 18.21 -7.71 -1.73
C ARG A 362 18.09 -8.04 -3.23
N GLY A 363 16.95 -7.65 -3.83
CA GLY A 363 16.66 -7.86 -5.25
C GLY A 363 16.30 -9.29 -5.65
N GLN A 364 16.13 -10.21 -4.70
CA GLN A 364 15.72 -11.61 -4.94
C GLN A 364 14.33 -11.88 -4.38
N VAL A 365 13.49 -12.56 -5.14
CA VAL A 365 12.21 -13.08 -4.63
C VAL A 365 12.51 -14.19 -3.63
N VAL A 366 11.98 -14.07 -2.40
CA VAL A 366 12.29 -15.00 -1.30
C VAL A 366 11.16 -16.00 -1.00
N ASN A 367 9.94 -15.69 -1.42
CA ASN A 367 8.78 -16.57 -1.29
C ASN A 367 8.52 -17.36 -2.59
N ARG A 368 7.49 -18.20 -2.63
CA ARG A 368 7.10 -18.98 -3.80
C ARG A 368 5.71 -18.54 -4.31
N PRO A 369 5.66 -17.60 -5.28
CA PRO A 369 4.40 -17.13 -5.88
C PRO A 369 3.51 -18.27 -6.37
N SER A 370 2.20 -18.12 -6.21
CA SER A 370 1.24 -19.21 -6.45
C SER A 370 0.84 -19.41 -7.91
N ASP A 371 1.07 -18.43 -8.78
CA ASP A 371 0.64 -18.53 -10.17
C ASP A 371 1.50 -19.54 -10.93
N PRO A 372 0.92 -20.41 -11.79
CA PRO A 372 1.70 -21.39 -12.56
C PRO A 372 2.75 -20.76 -13.50
N THR A 373 2.56 -19.50 -13.87
CA THR A 373 3.46 -18.72 -14.72
C THR A 373 4.56 -18.00 -13.94
N GLY A 374 4.64 -18.18 -12.62
CA GLY A 374 5.63 -17.54 -11.74
C GLY A 374 5.16 -16.21 -11.14
N VAL A 375 6.09 -15.28 -10.94
CA VAL A 375 5.82 -13.96 -10.34
C VAL A 375 4.81 -13.19 -11.19
N ARG A 376 3.71 -12.76 -10.58
CA ARG A 376 2.73 -11.89 -11.23
C ARG A 376 3.23 -10.43 -11.22
N PRO A 377 3.23 -9.74 -12.37
CA PRO A 377 3.39 -8.28 -12.40
C PRO A 377 2.24 -7.57 -11.67
N VAL A 378 2.55 -6.53 -10.90
CA VAL A 378 1.58 -5.78 -10.07
C VAL A 378 1.55 -4.29 -10.44
N GLY A 379 0.45 -3.60 -10.13
CA GLY A 379 0.27 -2.17 -10.42
C GLY A 379 1.07 -1.25 -9.49
N ASP A 380 1.26 -1.65 -8.23
CA ASP A 380 2.05 -0.93 -7.23
C ASP A 380 2.73 -1.87 -6.22
N ALA A 381 3.73 -1.35 -5.52
CA ALA A 381 4.46 -2.08 -4.49
C ALA A 381 4.85 -1.18 -3.31
N LEU A 382 4.99 -1.79 -2.14
CA LEU A 382 5.61 -1.17 -0.98
C LEU A 382 7.10 -1.51 -0.96
N ILE A 383 7.93 -0.49 -0.94
CA ILE A 383 9.40 -0.63 -0.93
C ILE A 383 9.98 -0.11 0.38
N VAL A 384 11.03 -0.79 0.85
CA VAL A 384 11.83 -0.39 2.00
C VAL A 384 13.22 0.00 1.52
N THR A 385 13.62 1.23 1.78
CA THR A 385 14.94 1.75 1.43
C THR A 385 15.69 2.19 2.69
N PRO A 386 17.04 2.11 2.69
CA PRO A 386 17.84 2.79 3.70
C PRO A 386 17.54 4.30 3.73
N ARG A 387 17.78 4.94 4.87
CA ARG A 387 17.51 6.37 5.06
C ARG A 387 18.39 7.32 4.27
#